data_AF-A0A098TNQ2-F1
#
_entry.id   AF-A0A098TNQ2-F1
#
_cell.length_a   1.000
_cell.length_b   1.000
_cell.length_c   1.000
_cell.angle_alpha   90.00
_cell.angle_beta   90.00
_cell.angle_gamma   90.00
#
_symmetry.space_group_name_H-M   'P 1'
#
loop_
_entity.id
_entity.type
_entity.pdbx_description
1 polymer ?
#
loop_
_entity_poly.entity_id
_entity_poly.type
_entity_poly.pdbx_seq_one_letter_code
_entity_poly.pdbx_strand_id
1 'polypeptide(L)'
;MFILFKAPPEKDLEWDEADVEGQFRFLNRVWRMVAEFTPPPSKPSASPLSPGEQALRRAIHTAIKAVSEDLEGDYQFNTAVSELMKLSNALADADCKRSQVFTEGMQTLLILMAPFAPHITEELWHSLGHTESIHSQSWPILDPAALVADEITLVIQVLGKTRGTLQVPANADREALERYARESEAAQRHIAGKEIKKVIVVPGKLVNFVVG
;
A
#
# COMPACT_ATOMS: atom_id res chain seq x y z
N MET A 1 -1.77 20.40 -3.18
CA MET A 1 -1.04 19.11 -3.26
C MET A 1 0.43 19.22 -3.63
N PHE A 2 0.83 19.80 -4.77
CA PHE A 2 2.26 19.86 -5.16
C PHE A 2 3.20 20.42 -4.10
N ILE A 3 2.90 21.61 -3.56
CA ILE A 3 3.72 22.25 -2.53
C ILE A 3 3.89 21.33 -1.31
N LEU A 4 2.79 20.71 -0.85
CA LEU A 4 2.78 19.79 0.28
C LEU A 4 3.53 18.47 0.02
N PHE A 5 3.70 18.10 -1.25
CA PHE A 5 4.36 16.85 -1.64
C PHE A 5 5.87 17.01 -1.87
N LYS A 6 6.28 18.15 -2.45
CA LYS A 6 7.66 18.34 -2.92
C LYS A 6 8.67 18.45 -1.77
N ALA A 7 8.29 19.11 -0.67
CA ALA A 7 9.16 19.27 0.48
C ALA A 7 8.34 19.31 1.78
N PRO A 8 8.92 18.86 2.91
CA PRO A 8 8.36 19.11 4.25
C PRO A 8 8.21 20.62 4.51
N PRO A 9 7.26 21.02 5.37
CA PRO A 9 6.99 22.45 5.66
C PRO A 9 8.21 23.25 6.13
N GLU A 10 9.17 22.60 6.78
CA GLU A 10 10.36 23.23 7.35
C GLU A 10 11.51 23.44 6.35
N LYS A 11 11.39 22.92 5.13
CA LYS A 11 12.45 22.96 4.12
C LYS A 11 12.11 23.88 2.96
N ASP A 12 13.15 24.44 2.36
CA ASP A 12 13.02 25.17 1.11
C ASP A 12 12.51 24.26 0.00
N LEU A 13 11.64 24.82 -0.85
CA LEU A 13 11.05 24.16 -2.01
C LEU A 13 11.61 24.80 -3.28
N GLU A 14 12.30 23.99 -4.09
CA GLU A 14 12.63 24.36 -5.46
C GLU A 14 11.43 24.08 -6.38
N TRP A 15 11.01 25.11 -7.10
CA TRP A 15 9.88 25.01 -8.02
C TRP A 15 10.29 24.29 -9.31
N ASP A 16 9.52 23.27 -9.69
CA ASP A 16 9.66 22.56 -10.96
C ASP A 16 8.26 22.28 -11.55
N GLU A 17 8.03 22.72 -12.79
CA GLU A 17 6.77 22.52 -13.49
C GLU A 17 6.45 21.03 -13.73
N ALA A 18 7.48 20.18 -13.89
CA ALA A 18 7.30 18.75 -14.11
C ALA A 18 6.66 18.05 -12.90
N ASP A 19 6.91 18.54 -11.69
CA ASP A 19 6.32 17.98 -10.46
C ASP A 19 4.86 18.39 -10.29
N VAL A 20 4.49 19.58 -10.78
CA VAL A 20 3.09 20.03 -10.83
C VAL A 20 2.28 19.09 -11.73
N GLU A 21 2.83 18.71 -12.89
CA GLU A 21 2.19 17.73 -13.77
C GLU A 21 2.01 16.36 -13.09
N GLY A 22 2.97 15.94 -12.26
CA GLY A 22 2.87 14.70 -11.49
C GLY A 22 1.62 14.65 -10.61
N GLN A 23 1.34 15.75 -9.91
CA GLN A 23 0.15 15.89 -9.07
C GLN A 23 -1.13 15.98 -9.90
N PHE A 24 -1.10 16.69 -11.03
CA PHE A 24 -2.23 16.74 -11.95
C PHE A 24 -2.59 15.35 -12.50
N ARG A 25 -1.59 14.54 -12.87
CA ARG A 25 -1.80 13.15 -13.32
C ARG A 25 -2.40 12.28 -12.21
N PHE A 26 -1.93 12.43 -10.96
CA PHE A 26 -2.47 11.72 -9.81
C PHE A 26 -3.96 12.06 -9.59
N LEU A 27 -4.30 13.35 -9.51
CA LEU A 27 -5.69 13.78 -9.32
C LEU A 27 -6.61 13.29 -10.44
N ASN A 28 -6.17 13.35 -11.70
CA ASN A 28 -6.93 12.82 -12.84
C ASN A 28 -7.13 11.29 -12.77
N ARG A 29 -6.17 10.54 -12.21
CA ARG A 29 -6.34 9.10 -12.02
C ARG A 29 -7.45 8.82 -11.01
N VAL A 30 -7.45 9.52 -9.87
CA VAL A 30 -8.49 9.39 -8.84
C VAL A 30 -9.86 9.77 -9.42
N TRP A 31 -9.92 10.86 -10.19
CA TRP A 31 -11.15 11.27 -10.89
C TRP A 31 -11.69 10.16 -11.80
N ARG A 32 -10.85 9.58 -12.67
CA ARG A 32 -11.26 8.47 -13.56
C ARG A 32 -11.73 7.26 -12.78
N MET A 33 -11.04 6.92 -11.69
CA MET A 33 -11.40 5.78 -10.83
C MET A 33 -12.79 5.94 -10.22
N VAL A 34 -13.16 7.15 -9.79
CA VAL A 34 -14.50 7.46 -9.31
C VAL A 34 -15.52 7.47 -10.45
N ALA A 35 -15.18 8.04 -11.61
CA ALA A 35 -16.07 8.05 -12.77
C ALA A 35 -16.40 6.64 -13.31
N GLU A 36 -15.45 5.71 -13.18
CA GLU A 36 -15.58 4.30 -13.55
C GLU A 36 -16.11 3.43 -12.40
N PHE A 37 -16.31 3.99 -11.20
CA PHE A 37 -16.79 3.27 -10.04
C PHE A 37 -18.19 2.73 -10.28
N THR A 38 -18.37 1.44 -9.98
CA THR A 38 -19.67 0.79 -10.02
C THR A 38 -19.94 0.18 -8.65
N PRO A 39 -21.05 0.55 -7.97
CA PRO A 39 -21.34 0.04 -6.65
C PRO A 39 -21.46 -1.50 -6.65
N PRO A 40 -21.05 -2.16 -5.54
CA PRO A 40 -21.22 -3.60 -5.37
C PRO A 40 -22.71 -3.96 -5.38
N PRO A 41 -23.07 -5.21 -5.71
CA PRO A 41 -24.44 -5.68 -5.56
C PRO A 41 -24.88 -5.57 -4.09
N SER A 42 -26.16 -5.24 -3.86
CA SER A 42 -26.71 -4.80 -2.56
C SER A 42 -26.62 -5.81 -1.41
N LYS A 43 -26.20 -7.05 -1.67
CA LYS A 43 -26.05 -8.06 -0.61
C LYS A 43 -24.56 -8.22 -0.28
N PRO A 44 -24.14 -7.90 0.96
CA PRO A 44 -22.82 -8.29 1.43
C PRO A 44 -22.69 -9.82 1.28
N SER A 45 -21.60 -10.26 0.67
CA SER A 45 -21.26 -11.67 0.71
C SER A 45 -20.88 -12.02 2.15
N ALA A 46 -21.53 -13.03 2.74
CA ALA A 46 -21.14 -13.56 4.06
C ALA A 46 -19.87 -14.43 3.99
N SER A 47 -19.25 -14.53 2.82
CA SER A 47 -18.02 -15.28 2.62
C SER A 47 -16.81 -14.55 3.20
N PRO A 48 -15.77 -15.28 3.64
CA PRO A 48 -14.48 -14.69 3.97
C PRO A 48 -13.93 -13.86 2.81
N LEU A 49 -13.15 -12.83 3.13
CA LEU A 49 -12.46 -12.01 2.11
C LEU A 49 -11.54 -12.89 1.27
N SER A 50 -11.61 -12.73 -0.05
CA SER A 50 -10.64 -13.31 -0.98
C SER A 50 -9.23 -12.76 -0.72
N PRO A 51 -8.16 -13.44 -1.18
CA PRO A 51 -6.79 -12.94 -1.02
C PRO A 51 -6.59 -11.52 -1.58
N GLY A 52 -7.23 -11.19 -2.71
CA GLY A 52 -7.20 -9.84 -3.30
C GLY A 52 -7.88 -8.79 -2.42
N GLU A 53 -9.05 -9.12 -1.87
CA GLU A 53 -9.75 -8.26 -0.91
C GLU A 53 -8.95 -8.08 0.39
N GLN A 54 -8.32 -9.12 0.92
CA GLN A 54 -7.46 -9.01 2.11
C GLN A 54 -6.24 -8.12 1.85
N ALA A 55 -5.61 -8.27 0.69
CA ALA A 55 -4.48 -7.43 0.29
C ALA A 55 -4.89 -5.95 0.16
N LEU A 56 -6.04 -5.68 -0.48
CA LEU A 56 -6.57 -4.32 -0.60
C LEU A 56 -6.94 -3.74 0.77
N ARG A 57 -7.64 -4.52 1.61
CA ARG A 57 -8.00 -4.10 2.97
C ARG A 57 -6.78 -3.76 3.82
N ARG A 58 -5.70 -4.53 3.68
CA ARG A 58 -4.42 -4.21 4.31
C ARG A 58 -3.83 -2.90 3.80
N ALA A 59 -3.87 -2.65 2.49
CA ALA A 59 -3.39 -1.40 1.91
C ALA A 59 -4.20 -0.19 2.41
N ILE A 60 -5.52 -0.31 2.51
CA ILE A 60 -6.44 0.71 3.07
C ILE A 60 -6.01 1.06 4.49
N HIS A 61 -5.93 0.07 5.38
CA HIS A 61 -5.60 0.31 6.78
C HIS A 61 -4.14 0.74 6.99
N THR A 62 -3.23 0.34 6.11
CA THR A 62 -1.84 0.85 6.11
C THR A 62 -1.83 2.34 5.81
N ALA A 63 -2.59 2.79 4.80
CA ALA A 63 -2.71 4.20 4.46
C ALA A 63 -3.40 5.01 5.57
N ILE A 64 -4.46 4.48 6.19
CA ILE A 64 -5.11 5.13 7.35
C ILE A 64 -4.08 5.36 8.45
N LYS A 65 -3.34 4.31 8.83
CA LYS A 65 -2.33 4.40 9.88
C LYS A 65 -1.26 5.45 9.53
N ALA A 66 -0.63 5.30 8.37
CA ALA A 66 0.51 6.12 8.00
C ALA A 66 0.14 7.59 7.78
N VAL A 67 -0.98 7.88 7.10
CA VAL A 67 -1.46 9.26 6.91
C VAL A 67 -1.87 9.89 8.25
N SER A 68 -2.47 9.13 9.16
CA SER A 68 -2.81 9.64 10.51
C SER A 68 -1.54 10.00 11.29
N GLU A 69 -0.56 9.11 11.31
CA GLU A 69 0.74 9.34 11.97
C GLU A 69 1.49 10.52 11.34
N ASP A 70 1.46 10.67 10.02
CA ASP A 70 2.14 11.77 9.30
C ASP A 70 1.48 13.13 9.53
N LEU A 71 0.18 13.15 9.81
CA LEU A 71 -0.56 14.36 10.19
C LEU A 71 -0.43 14.70 11.68
N GLU A 72 0.11 13.79 12.48
CA GLU A 72 0.47 14.01 13.89
C GLU A 72 1.95 14.44 14.00
N GLY A 73 2.27 15.30 14.97
CA GLY A 73 3.65 15.75 15.20
C GLY A 73 4.14 16.78 14.17
N ASP A 74 5.23 16.46 13.47
CA ASP A 74 6.00 17.39 12.62
C ASP A 74 5.38 17.60 11.21
N TYR A 75 4.14 17.14 10.98
CA TYR A 75 3.40 17.31 9.72
C TYR A 75 4.17 16.88 8.46
N GLN A 76 4.38 15.58 8.31
CA GLN A 76 5.06 14.98 7.16
C GLN A 76 4.12 14.86 5.94
N PHE A 77 3.64 15.98 5.41
CA PHE A 77 2.65 15.98 4.32
C PHE A 77 3.11 15.28 3.04
N ASN A 78 4.42 15.30 2.76
CA ASN A 78 5.00 14.65 1.59
C ASN A 78 4.92 13.13 1.67
N THR A 79 5.14 12.56 2.85
CA THR A 79 4.97 11.12 3.06
C THR A 79 3.51 10.75 3.07
N ALA A 80 2.63 11.58 3.68
CA ALA A 80 1.19 11.36 3.65
C ALA A 80 0.66 11.29 2.21
N VAL A 81 1.04 12.25 1.35
CA VAL A 81 0.66 12.23 -0.07
C VAL A 81 1.24 11.02 -0.81
N SER A 82 2.44 10.57 -0.45
CA SER A 82 3.02 9.33 -0.99
C SER A 82 2.16 8.10 -0.65
N GLU A 83 1.64 8.02 0.58
CA GLU A 83 0.74 6.94 1.00
C GLU A 83 -0.61 6.99 0.27
N LEU A 84 -1.16 8.19 0.02
CA LEU A 84 -2.35 8.37 -0.82
C LEU A 84 -2.12 7.84 -2.24
N MET A 85 -0.96 8.09 -2.83
CA MET A 85 -0.60 7.57 -4.16
C MET A 85 -0.46 6.05 -4.15
N LYS A 86 0.13 5.46 -3.10
CA LYS A 86 0.23 4.00 -2.96
C LYS A 86 -1.15 3.35 -2.84
N LEU A 87 -2.06 3.91 -2.04
CA LEU A 87 -3.44 3.43 -1.93
C LEU A 87 -4.18 3.54 -3.27
N SER A 88 -4.04 4.66 -3.98
CA SER A 88 -4.60 4.83 -5.31
C SER A 88 -4.09 3.78 -6.31
N ASN A 89 -2.80 3.44 -6.28
CA ASN A 89 -2.26 2.38 -7.12
C ASN A 89 -2.84 1.00 -6.74
N ALA A 90 -2.92 0.69 -5.44
CA ALA A 90 -3.52 -0.57 -4.97
C ALA A 90 -4.98 -0.73 -5.41
N LEU A 91 -5.76 0.36 -5.40
CA LEU A 91 -7.13 0.37 -5.95
C LEU A 91 -7.14 0.18 -7.47
N ALA A 92 -6.23 0.83 -8.20
CA ALA A 92 -6.16 0.68 -9.65
C ALA A 92 -5.89 -0.77 -10.08
N ASP A 93 -5.00 -1.44 -9.33
CA ASP A 93 -4.54 -2.82 -9.57
C ASP A 93 -5.48 -3.89 -8.97
N ALA A 94 -6.43 -3.52 -8.12
CA ALA A 94 -7.36 -4.45 -7.49
C ALA A 94 -8.21 -5.21 -8.52
N ASP A 95 -8.30 -6.52 -8.35
CA ASP A 95 -9.18 -7.41 -9.12
C ASP A 95 -10.62 -7.41 -8.58
N CYS A 96 -10.80 -7.07 -7.31
CA CYS A 96 -12.06 -7.05 -6.58
C CYS A 96 -12.85 -5.73 -6.71
N LYS A 97 -12.86 -5.07 -7.88
CA LYS A 97 -13.45 -3.72 -8.09
C LYS A 97 -14.95 -3.59 -7.77
N ARG A 98 -15.67 -4.70 -7.63
CA ARG A 98 -17.10 -4.75 -7.26
C ARG A 98 -17.33 -5.30 -5.85
N SER A 99 -16.32 -5.28 -5.00
CA SER A 99 -16.42 -5.70 -3.60
C SER A 99 -16.77 -4.55 -2.67
N GLN A 100 -17.21 -4.90 -1.45
CA GLN A 100 -17.39 -3.93 -0.37
C GLN A 100 -16.04 -3.31 0.06
N VAL A 101 -14.95 -4.09 0.05
CA VAL A 101 -13.60 -3.60 0.36
C VAL A 101 -13.12 -2.56 -0.65
N PHE A 102 -13.46 -2.73 -1.93
CA PHE A 102 -13.15 -1.70 -2.94
C PHE A 102 -13.90 -0.39 -2.67
N THR A 103 -15.16 -0.48 -2.25
CA THR A 103 -15.96 0.69 -1.86
C THR A 103 -15.37 1.38 -0.63
N GLU A 104 -15.01 0.60 0.39
CA GLU A 104 -14.29 1.07 1.59
C GLU A 104 -13.00 1.81 1.20
N GLY A 105 -12.21 1.25 0.28
CA GLY A 105 -10.95 1.84 -0.16
C GLY A 105 -11.12 3.13 -0.95
N MET A 106 -12.13 3.20 -1.83
CA MET A 106 -12.48 4.43 -2.56
C MET A 106 -12.88 5.55 -1.60
N GLN A 107 -13.78 5.25 -0.66
CA GLN A 107 -14.24 6.23 0.34
C GLN A 107 -13.09 6.67 1.25
N THR A 108 -12.28 5.72 1.72
CA THR A 108 -11.11 6.00 2.56
C THR A 108 -10.11 6.89 1.84
N LEU A 109 -9.78 6.58 0.58
CA LEU A 109 -8.87 7.41 -0.22
C LEU A 109 -9.37 8.86 -0.30
N LEU A 110 -10.66 9.07 -0.60
CA LEU A 110 -11.22 10.42 -0.68
C LEU A 110 -11.19 11.15 0.67
N ILE A 111 -11.55 10.49 1.77
CA ILE A 111 -11.53 11.10 3.10
C ILE A 111 -10.11 11.49 3.50
N LEU A 112 -9.13 10.59 3.31
CA LEU A 112 -7.72 10.88 3.63
C LEU A 112 -7.13 11.97 2.70
N MET A 113 -7.61 12.08 1.46
CA MET A 113 -7.22 13.14 0.51
C MET A 113 -7.83 14.51 0.84
N ALA A 114 -8.95 14.57 1.57
CA ALA A 114 -9.73 15.79 1.75
C ALA A 114 -8.95 16.97 2.34
N PRO A 115 -8.04 16.80 3.32
CA PRO A 115 -7.20 17.89 3.82
C PRO A 115 -6.23 18.47 2.76
N PHE A 116 -5.86 17.68 1.74
CA PHE A 116 -4.85 18.06 0.75
C PHE A 116 -5.44 18.60 -0.56
N ALA A 117 -6.64 18.15 -0.90
CA ALA A 117 -7.33 18.45 -2.16
C ALA A 117 -8.86 18.58 -1.95
N PRO A 118 -9.32 19.53 -1.10
CA PRO A 118 -10.70 19.57 -0.59
C PRO A 118 -11.77 19.65 -1.70
N HIS A 119 -11.56 20.52 -2.70
CA HIS A 119 -12.54 20.75 -3.75
C HIS A 119 -12.80 19.51 -4.62
N ILE A 120 -11.74 18.80 -5.03
CA ILE A 120 -11.89 17.61 -5.88
C ILE A 120 -12.49 16.46 -5.05
N THR A 121 -12.11 16.30 -3.79
CA THR A 121 -12.68 15.26 -2.94
C THR A 121 -14.15 15.49 -2.64
N GLU A 122 -14.59 16.74 -2.46
CA GLU A 122 -16.01 17.08 -2.27
C GLU A 122 -16.83 16.68 -3.50
N GLU A 123 -16.38 17.04 -4.70
CA GLU A 123 -17.08 16.72 -5.97
C GLU A 123 -17.12 15.19 -6.20
N LEU A 124 -16.00 14.51 -5.97
CA LEU A 124 -15.89 13.07 -6.15
C LEU A 124 -16.72 12.30 -5.10
N TRP A 125 -16.83 12.81 -3.88
CA TRP A 125 -17.67 12.23 -2.84
C TRP A 125 -19.15 12.24 -3.23
N HIS A 126 -19.64 13.37 -3.76
CA HIS A 126 -21.00 13.46 -4.31
C HIS A 126 -21.18 12.57 -5.54
N SER A 127 -20.16 12.43 -6.39
CA SER A 127 -20.17 11.53 -7.55
C SER A 127 -20.30 10.05 -7.16
N LEU A 128 -19.83 9.65 -5.97
CA LEU A 128 -20.06 8.32 -5.40
C LEU A 128 -21.50 8.13 -4.86
N GLY A 129 -22.34 9.16 -4.89
CA GLY A 129 -23.74 9.13 -4.45
C GLY A 129 -23.98 9.59 -3.02
N HIS A 130 -22.98 10.16 -2.35
CA HIS A 130 -23.15 10.78 -1.04
C HIS A 130 -23.83 12.15 -1.16
N THR A 131 -24.61 12.53 -0.15
CA THR A 131 -25.38 13.80 -0.14
C THR A 131 -24.86 14.83 0.86
N GLU A 132 -24.03 14.41 1.81
CA GLU A 132 -23.39 15.29 2.78
C GLU A 132 -21.96 15.60 2.35
N SER A 133 -21.45 16.75 2.80
CA SER A 133 -20.06 17.12 2.55
C SER A 133 -19.08 16.09 3.10
N ILE A 134 -17.99 15.84 2.35
CA ILE A 134 -16.92 14.96 2.81
C ILE A 134 -16.24 15.54 4.06
N HIS A 135 -16.27 16.86 4.23
CA HIS A 135 -15.69 17.56 5.36
C HIS A 135 -16.49 17.43 6.66
N SER A 136 -17.71 16.88 6.59
CA SER A 136 -18.51 16.51 7.77
C SER A 136 -18.29 15.06 8.20
N GLN A 137 -17.53 14.28 7.44
CA GLN A 137 -17.29 12.86 7.73
C GLN A 137 -16.25 12.71 8.84
N SER A 138 -16.36 11.61 9.59
CA SER A 138 -15.36 11.25 10.58
C SER A 138 -14.08 10.76 9.91
N TRP A 139 -12.95 11.00 10.57
CA TRP A 139 -11.68 10.43 10.14
C TRP A 139 -11.74 8.89 10.19
N PRO A 140 -11.15 8.16 9.22
CA PRO A 140 -11.23 6.70 9.18
C PRO A 140 -10.54 6.05 10.39
N ILE A 141 -11.14 4.99 10.92
CA ILE A 141 -10.61 4.27 12.08
C ILE A 141 -9.75 3.09 11.60
N LEU A 142 -8.54 3.00 12.13
CA LEU A 142 -7.64 1.88 11.89
C LEU A 142 -8.21 0.59 12.51
N ASP A 143 -8.29 -0.49 11.73
CA ASP A 143 -8.44 -1.87 12.21
C ASP A 143 -7.05 -2.53 12.28
N PRO A 144 -6.47 -2.75 13.46
CA PRO A 144 -5.16 -3.39 13.59
C PRO A 144 -5.14 -4.82 13.05
N ALA A 145 -6.27 -5.53 13.04
CA ALA A 145 -6.34 -6.89 12.53
C ALA A 145 -6.18 -6.93 11.00
N ALA A 146 -6.61 -5.89 10.29
CA ALA A 146 -6.44 -5.79 8.84
C ALA A 146 -4.97 -5.60 8.41
N LEU A 147 -4.10 -5.14 9.31
CA LEU A 147 -2.67 -5.02 9.06
C LEU A 147 -1.94 -6.37 9.11
N VAL A 148 -2.55 -7.38 9.71
CA VAL A 148 -1.95 -8.71 9.84
C VAL A 148 -1.88 -9.35 8.45
N ALA A 149 -0.67 -9.76 8.08
CA ALA A 149 -0.44 -10.52 6.88
C ALA A 149 -0.36 -12.01 7.21
N ASP A 150 -1.07 -12.85 6.48
CA ASP A 150 -0.88 -14.31 6.59
C ASP A 150 0.42 -14.74 5.92
N GLU A 151 0.81 -14.04 4.86
CA GLU A 151 2.04 -14.26 4.10
C GLU A 151 2.84 -12.97 3.92
N ILE A 152 4.16 -13.10 3.93
CA ILE A 152 5.13 -12.05 3.64
C ILE A 152 5.99 -12.41 2.44
N THR A 153 6.44 -11.39 1.71
CA THR A 153 7.40 -11.55 0.63
C THR A 153 8.81 -11.65 1.20
N LEU A 154 9.38 -12.85 1.20
CA LEU A 154 10.75 -13.11 1.61
C LEU A 154 11.71 -12.83 0.45
N VAL A 155 12.60 -11.85 0.62
CA VAL A 155 13.64 -11.55 -0.38
C VAL A 155 14.78 -12.55 -0.26
N ILE A 156 15.16 -13.16 -1.39
CA ILE A 156 16.26 -14.12 -1.44
C ILE A 156 17.50 -13.43 -2.00
N GLN A 157 18.60 -13.49 -1.25
CA GLN A 157 19.89 -12.94 -1.64
C GLN A 157 20.97 -14.01 -1.68
N VAL A 158 21.93 -13.83 -2.57
CA VAL A 158 23.16 -14.62 -2.62
C VAL A 158 24.34 -13.68 -2.77
N LEU A 159 25.29 -13.72 -1.83
CA LEU A 159 26.39 -12.75 -1.71
C LEU A 159 25.89 -11.29 -1.71
N GLY A 160 24.78 -11.04 -1.00
CA GLY A 160 24.18 -9.71 -0.87
C GLY A 160 23.42 -9.21 -2.10
N LYS A 161 23.38 -9.98 -3.21
CA LYS A 161 22.62 -9.62 -4.42
C LYS A 161 21.27 -10.32 -4.43
N THR A 162 20.19 -9.57 -4.65
CA THR A 162 18.82 -10.12 -4.77
C THR A 162 18.69 -11.05 -5.98
N ARG A 163 18.18 -12.26 -5.74
CA ARG A 163 18.02 -13.32 -6.75
C ARG A 163 16.56 -13.69 -7.02
N GLY A 164 15.65 -13.25 -6.17
CA GLY A 164 14.21 -13.44 -6.31
C GLY A 164 13.48 -13.19 -5.01
N THR A 165 12.20 -13.50 -5.01
CA THR A 165 11.32 -13.40 -3.85
C THR A 165 10.42 -14.63 -3.76
N LEU A 166 9.95 -14.95 -2.56
CA LEU A 166 9.02 -16.05 -2.30
C LEU A 166 7.98 -15.61 -1.27
N GLN A 167 6.71 -15.99 -1.42
CA GLN A 167 5.72 -15.79 -0.36
C GLN A 167 5.86 -16.89 0.70
N VAL A 168 5.92 -16.51 1.97
CA VAL A 168 6.05 -17.43 3.11
C VAL A 168 5.12 -16.98 4.24
N PRO A 169 4.68 -17.88 5.13
CA PRO A 169 3.85 -17.49 6.28
C PRO A 169 4.52 -16.38 7.10
N ALA A 170 3.76 -15.35 7.47
CA ALA A 170 4.28 -14.19 8.19
C ALA A 170 4.81 -14.53 9.60
N ASN A 171 4.27 -15.59 10.19
CA ASN A 171 4.68 -16.13 11.48
C ASN A 171 5.78 -17.20 11.37
N ALA A 172 6.36 -17.42 10.19
CA ALA A 172 7.43 -18.39 10.00
C ALA A 172 8.65 -18.01 10.85
N ASP A 173 9.13 -18.97 11.65
CA ASP A 173 10.33 -18.80 12.43
C ASP A 173 11.60 -18.80 11.56
N ARG A 174 12.74 -18.53 12.19
CA ARG A 174 14.03 -18.44 11.52
C ARG A 174 14.37 -19.71 10.72
N GLU A 175 14.06 -20.88 11.27
CA GLU A 175 14.39 -22.18 10.66
C GLU A 175 13.49 -22.45 9.45
N ALA A 176 12.19 -22.16 9.57
CA ALA A 176 11.24 -22.26 8.47
C ALA A 176 11.61 -21.32 7.32
N LEU A 177 11.95 -20.05 7.62
CA LEU A 177 12.38 -19.07 6.60
C LEU A 177 13.64 -19.53 5.85
N GLU A 178 14.62 -20.08 6.57
CA GLU A 178 15.82 -20.63 5.96
C GLU A 178 15.49 -21.83 5.06
N ARG A 179 14.62 -22.74 5.50
CA ARG A 179 14.16 -23.88 4.70
C ARG A 179 13.46 -23.44 3.43
N TYR A 180 12.47 -22.54 3.52
CA TYR A 180 11.76 -22.00 2.36
C TYR A 180 12.73 -21.33 1.36
N ALA A 181 13.66 -20.53 1.86
CA ALA A 181 14.64 -19.88 1.02
C ALA A 181 15.58 -20.89 0.34
N ARG A 182 16.03 -21.94 1.04
CA ARG A 182 16.88 -23.00 0.47
C ARG A 182 16.16 -23.80 -0.60
N GLU A 183 14.88 -24.10 -0.41
CA GLU A 183 14.06 -24.88 -1.34
C GLU A 183 13.59 -24.07 -2.55
N SER A 184 13.67 -22.74 -2.49
CA SER A 184 13.28 -21.88 -3.60
C SER A 184 14.12 -22.09 -4.86
N GLU A 185 13.47 -22.08 -6.03
CA GLU A 185 14.18 -22.14 -7.31
C GLU A 185 15.19 -21.00 -7.47
N ALA A 186 14.84 -19.81 -6.99
CA ALA A 186 15.69 -18.62 -7.07
C ALA A 186 17.02 -18.81 -6.32
N ALA A 187 17.00 -19.42 -5.13
CA ALA A 187 18.22 -19.76 -4.41
C ALA A 187 18.96 -20.92 -5.10
N GLN A 188 18.27 -22.02 -5.40
CA GLN A 188 18.87 -23.24 -5.96
C GLN A 188 19.74 -22.97 -7.19
N ARG A 189 19.26 -22.15 -8.13
CA ARG A 189 20.03 -21.76 -9.33
C ARG A 189 21.38 -21.09 -9.01
N HIS A 190 21.51 -20.46 -7.85
CA HIS A 190 22.68 -19.67 -7.47
C HIS A 190 23.58 -20.35 -6.41
N ILE A 191 23.03 -21.30 -5.65
CA ILE A 191 23.74 -22.05 -4.60
C ILE A 191 24.11 -23.48 -5.00
N ALA A 192 23.52 -24.03 -6.07
CA ALA A 192 23.84 -25.38 -6.54
C ALA A 192 25.34 -25.54 -6.84
N GLY A 193 25.92 -26.63 -6.31
CA GLY A 193 27.34 -26.95 -6.47
C GLY A 193 28.31 -26.05 -5.68
N LYS A 194 27.81 -25.18 -4.80
CA LYS A 194 28.63 -24.31 -3.95
C LYS A 194 28.48 -24.68 -2.49
N GLU A 195 29.56 -24.50 -1.71
CA GLU A 195 29.50 -24.65 -0.27
C GLU A 195 28.82 -23.41 0.36
N ILE A 196 27.82 -23.63 1.20
CA ILE A 196 27.13 -22.57 1.93
C ILE A 196 27.89 -22.33 3.24
N LYS A 197 28.68 -21.24 3.28
CA LYS A 197 29.51 -20.87 4.44
C LYS A 197 28.70 -20.24 5.56
N LYS A 198 27.64 -19.50 5.22
CA LYS A 198 26.78 -18.81 6.20
C LYS A 198 25.41 -18.52 5.62
N VAL A 199 24.38 -18.61 6.45
CA VAL A 199 23.03 -18.12 6.14
C VAL A 199 22.66 -17.01 7.12
N ILE A 200 22.20 -15.89 6.56
CA ILE A 200 21.75 -14.73 7.34
C ILE A 200 20.26 -14.59 7.11
N VAL A 201 19.48 -14.87 8.15
CA VAL A 201 18.02 -14.70 8.16
C VAL A 201 17.68 -13.42 8.90
N VAL A 202 16.96 -12.52 8.24
CA VAL A 202 16.31 -11.36 8.84
C VAL A 202 14.81 -11.62 8.82
N PRO A 203 14.20 -11.99 9.97
CA PRO A 203 12.78 -12.29 10.05
C PRO A 203 11.93 -11.17 9.45
N GLY A 204 10.89 -11.53 8.69
CA GLY A 204 10.01 -10.54 8.06
C GLY A 204 10.58 -9.85 6.82
N LYS A 205 11.84 -10.08 6.43
CA LYS A 205 12.50 -9.33 5.35
C LYS A 205 13.21 -10.19 4.31
N LEU A 206 14.28 -10.90 4.70
CA LEU A 206 15.17 -11.55 3.73
C LEU A 206 15.96 -12.73 4.28
N VAL A 207 16.42 -13.59 3.38
CA VAL A 207 17.46 -14.59 3.63
C VAL A 207 18.61 -14.38 2.65
N ASN A 208 19.83 -14.27 3.18
CA ASN A 208 21.05 -14.13 2.37
C ASN A 208 21.97 -15.34 2.55
N PHE A 209 22.30 -15.99 1.44
CA PHE A 209 23.26 -17.08 1.38
C PHE A 209 24.66 -16.55 1.05
N VAL A 210 25.61 -16.82 1.94
CA VAL A 210 27.04 -16.63 1.68
C VAL A 210 27.60 -17.95 1.20
N VAL A 211 28.02 -17.97 -0.07
CA VAL A 211 28.57 -19.15 -0.74
C VAL A 211 30.03 -18.92 -1.10
N GLY A 212 30.83 -19.98 -1.16
CA GLY A 212 32.19 -19.93 -1.71
C GLY A 212 32.95 -21.21 -1.54
#